data_AF-A0A099T1W7-F1
#
_entry.id   AF-A0A099T1W7-F1
#
_cell.length_a   1.000
_cell.length_b   1.000
_cell.length_c   1.000
_cell.angle_alpha   90.00
_cell.angle_beta   90.00
_cell.angle_gamma   90.00
#
_symmetry.space_group_name_H-M   'P 1'
#
loop_
_entity.id
_entity.type
_entity.pdbx_description
1 polymer ?
#
loop_
_entity_poly.entity_id
_entity_poly.type
_entity_poly.pdbx_seq_one_letter_code
_entity_poly.pdbx_strand_id
1 'polypeptide(L)'
;MQTANMLPGGIEKYLRFYKMGLLIISIFGIYLGISGLYLIIVDNNYISGISLFLAALLLSPPPIGISNMVARNLHLELTMGIKVGFSSLLLLIGWYFLEG
;
A
#
# COMPACT_ATOMS: atom_id res chain seq x y z
N MET A 1 32.01 -0.28 -17.17
CA MET A 1 30.66 0.16 -17.56
C MET A 1 30.09 -0.86 -18.54
N GLN A 2 29.09 -1.65 -18.13
CA GLN A 2 28.08 -2.35 -18.97
C GLN A 2 27.56 -3.60 -18.23
N THR A 3 26.56 -3.42 -17.38
CA THR A 3 25.73 -4.54 -16.86
C THR A 3 24.23 -4.18 -16.88
N ALA A 4 23.84 -3.13 -17.61
CA ALA A 4 22.45 -2.66 -17.69
C ALA A 4 21.58 -3.42 -18.72
N ASN A 5 22.14 -4.40 -19.46
CA ASN A 5 21.48 -5.06 -20.59
C ASN A 5 20.96 -6.49 -20.31
N MET A 6 20.88 -6.95 -19.05
CA MET A 6 20.52 -8.35 -18.74
C MET A 6 19.06 -8.58 -18.33
N LEU A 7 18.12 -7.68 -18.64
CA LEU A 7 16.68 -7.90 -18.41
C LEU A 7 15.95 -8.09 -19.75
N PRO A 8 15.22 -9.21 -19.96
CA PRO A 8 14.58 -9.51 -21.24
C PRO A 8 13.44 -8.50 -21.51
N GLY A 9 13.75 -7.47 -22.30
CA GLY A 9 12.82 -6.42 -22.71
C GLY A 9 13.22 -4.98 -22.37
N GLY A 10 14.41 -4.74 -21.81
CA GLY A 10 14.93 -3.38 -21.58
C GLY A 10 14.26 -2.61 -20.43
N ILE A 11 14.86 -1.48 -20.05
CA ILE A 11 14.43 -0.63 -18.93
C ILE A 11 13.00 -0.11 -19.10
N GLU A 12 12.54 0.15 -20.33
CA GLU A 12 11.19 0.63 -20.62
C GLU A 12 10.08 -0.37 -20.26
N LYS A 13 10.28 -1.67 -20.57
CA LYS A 13 9.30 -2.71 -20.23
C LYS A 13 9.18 -2.85 -18.72
N TYR A 14 10.31 -2.81 -18.01
CA TYR A 14 10.34 -2.80 -16.55
C TYR A 14 9.59 -1.58 -15.97
N LEU A 15 9.84 -0.37 -16.48
CA LEU A 15 9.15 0.84 -16.05
C LEU A 15 7.63 0.76 -16.27
N ARG A 16 7.20 0.19 -17.40
CA ARG A 16 5.77 0.02 -17.71
C ARG A 16 5.09 -0.95 -16.74
N PHE A 17 5.74 -2.09 -16.44
CA PHE A 17 5.25 -3.04 -15.43
C PHE A 17 5.17 -2.40 -14.05
N TYR A 18 6.21 -1.66 -13.63
CA TYR A 18 6.23 -0.96 -12.36
C TYR A 18 5.10 0.09 -12.25
N LYS A 19 4.89 0.89 -13.30
CA LYS A 19 3.84 1.91 -13.36
C LYS A 19 2.43 1.29 -13.30
N MET A 20 2.20 0.17 -14.00
CA MET A 20 0.95 -0.57 -13.88
C MET A 20 0.75 -1.14 -12.48
N GLY A 21 1.79 -1.74 -11.88
CA GLY A 21 1.75 -2.25 -10.52
C GLY A 21 1.37 -1.16 -9.50
N LEU A 22 2.01 0.01 -9.60
CA LEU A 22 1.67 1.17 -8.77
C LEU A 22 0.21 1.60 -8.93
N LEU A 23 -0.30 1.63 -10.17
CA LEU A 23 -1.68 2.03 -10.42
C LEU A 23 -2.67 1.04 -9.78
N ILE A 24 -2.42 -0.27 -9.91
CA ILE A 24 -3.27 -1.30 -9.30
C ILE A 24 -3.27 -1.18 -7.77
N ILE A 25 -2.08 -1.06 -7.17
CA ILE A 25 -1.93 -0.95 -5.71
C ILE A 25 -2.59 0.33 -5.19
N SER A 26 -2.48 1.44 -5.93
CA SER A 26 -3.16 2.70 -5.59
C SER A 26 -4.68 2.57 -5.62
N ILE A 27 -5.25 1.96 -6.67
CA ILE A 27 -6.71 1.74 -6.75
C ILE A 27 -7.18 0.85 -5.60
N PHE A 28 -6.44 -0.24 -5.34
CA PHE A 28 -6.76 -1.15 -4.24
C PHE A 28 -6.66 -0.46 -2.87
N GLY A 29 -5.63 0.35 -2.64
CA GLY A 29 -5.47 1.14 -1.43
C GLY A 29 -6.62 2.15 -1.25
N ILE A 30 -7.01 2.87 -2.30
CA ILE A 30 -8.17 3.79 -2.25
C ILE A 30 -9.45 3.03 -1.88
N TYR A 31 -9.70 1.89 -2.52
CA TYR A 31 -10.87 1.06 -2.23
C TYR A 31 -10.90 0.60 -0.77
N LEU A 32 -9.78 0.10 -0.23
CA LEU A 32 -9.65 -0.28 1.17
C LEU A 32 -9.87 0.91 2.12
N GLY A 33 -9.31 2.07 1.77
CA GLY A 33 -9.43 3.28 2.59
C GLY A 33 -10.88 3.77 2.70
N ILE A 34 -11.59 3.83 1.57
CA ILE A 34 -13.01 4.22 1.54
C ILE A 34 -13.87 3.18 2.28
N SER A 35 -13.62 1.89 2.07
CA SER A 35 -14.35 0.81 2.75
C SER A 35 -14.11 0.85 4.27
N GLY A 36 -12.87 1.11 4.70
CA GLY A 36 -12.53 1.27 6.10
C GLY A 36 -13.22 2.48 6.74
N LEU A 37 -13.23 3.63 6.06
CA LEU A 37 -13.95 4.82 6.52
C LEU A 37 -15.46 4.58 6.59
N TYR A 38 -16.04 3.87 5.62
CA TYR A 38 -17.45 3.49 5.64
C TYR A 38 -17.79 2.65 6.88
N LEU A 39 -17.00 1.62 7.18
CA LEU A 39 -17.20 0.77 8.36
C LEU A 39 -17.10 1.56 9.67
N ILE A 40 -16.19 2.54 9.75
CA ILE A 40 -16.06 3.41 10.93
C ILE A 40 -17.27 4.34 11.07
N ILE A 41 -17.63 5.04 10.00
CA ILE A 41 -18.59 6.17 10.05
C ILE A 41 -20.04 5.69 10.00
N VAL A 42 -20.32 4.68 9.19
CA VAL A 42 -21.70 4.22 8.90
C VAL A 42 -22.06 3.03 9.78
N ASP A 43 -21.21 2.00 9.80
CA ASP A 43 -21.54 0.74 10.46
C ASP A 43 -21.06 0.68 11.93
N ASN A 44 -20.31 1.68 12.41
CA ASN A 44 -19.67 1.69 13.72
C ASN A 44 -18.79 0.44 14.00
N ASN A 45 -18.32 -0.26 12.96
CA ASN A 45 -17.39 -1.37 13.06
C ASN A 45 -15.95 -0.83 13.04
N TYR A 46 -15.51 -0.33 14.20
CA TYR A 46 -14.21 0.31 14.35
C TYR A 46 -13.04 -0.66 14.14
N ILE A 47 -13.16 -1.92 14.55
CA ILE A 47 -12.05 -2.89 14.46
C ILE A 47 -11.73 -3.16 12.99
N SER A 48 -12.72 -3.54 12.20
CA SER A 48 -12.54 -3.81 10.78
C SER A 48 -12.23 -2.54 10.00
N GLY A 49 -12.92 -1.45 10.32
CA GLY A 49 -12.74 -0.16 9.67
C GLY A 49 -11.34 0.43 9.85
N ILE A 50 -10.82 0.46 11.08
CA ILE A 50 -9.44 0.94 11.37
C ILE A 50 -8.42 0.03 10.68
N SER A 51 -8.63 -1.29 10.73
CA SER A 51 -7.70 -2.24 10.13
C SER A 51 -7.58 -2.05 8.61
N LEU A 52 -8.72 -1.93 7.91
CA LEU A 52 -8.76 -1.69 6.46
C LEU A 52 -8.18 -0.32 6.09
N PHE A 53 -8.46 0.70 6.89
CA PHE A 53 -7.92 2.05 6.69
C PHE A 53 -6.40 2.11 6.87
N LEU A 54 -5.85 1.48 7.92
CA LEU A 54 -4.41 1.42 8.13
C LEU A 54 -3.70 0.58 7.07
N ALA A 55 -4.31 -0.54 6.65
CA ALA A 55 -3.80 -1.34 5.53
C ALA A 55 -3.75 -0.52 4.23
N ALA A 56 -4.77 0.29 3.96
CA ALA A 56 -4.78 1.20 2.82
C ALA A 56 -3.61 2.20 2.84
N LEU A 57 -3.34 2.82 4.00
CA LEU A 57 -2.22 3.76 4.14
C LEU A 57 -0.86 3.12 3.93
N LEU A 58 -0.68 1.87 4.36
CA LEU A 58 0.58 1.13 4.22
C LEU A 58 0.80 0.57 2.81
N LEU A 59 -0.27 0.10 2.16
CA LEU A 59 -0.23 -0.45 0.80
C LEU A 59 -0.17 0.63 -0.26
N SER A 60 -0.91 1.72 -0.08
CA SER A 60 -0.90 2.81 -1.04
C SER A 60 0.53 3.30 -1.21
N PRO A 61 1.10 3.28 -2.42
CA PRO A 61 2.41 3.85 -2.62
C PRO A 61 2.29 5.34 -2.26
N PRO A 62 3.05 5.84 -1.26
CA PRO A 62 3.02 7.26 -0.98
C PRO A 62 3.47 7.94 -2.28
N PRO A 63 2.75 8.97 -2.75
CA PRO A 63 3.17 9.74 -3.93
C PRO A 63 4.68 9.99 -3.81
N ILE A 64 5.44 9.81 -4.89
CA ILE A 64 6.92 9.83 -4.84
C ILE A 64 7.45 11.08 -4.12
N GLY A 65 6.74 12.21 -4.23
CA GLY A 65 7.03 13.44 -3.46
C GLY A 65 6.88 13.28 -1.94
N ILE A 66 5.83 12.61 -1.46
CA ILE A 66 5.59 12.36 -0.03
C ILE A 66 6.56 11.31 0.51
N SER A 67 6.85 10.24 -0.24
CA SER A 67 7.88 9.25 0.13
C SER A 67 9.24 9.93 0.35
N ASN A 68 9.65 10.82 -0.56
CA ASN A 68 10.91 11.55 -0.44
C ASN A 68 10.91 12.56 0.72
N MET A 69 9.77 13.18 1.01
CA MET A 69 9.62 14.08 2.16
C MET A 69 9.70 13.32 3.49
N VAL A 70 9.03 12.17 3.60
CA VAL A 70 9.02 11.33 4.80
C VAL A 70 10.41 10.73 5.05
N ALA A 71 11.07 10.19 4.03
CA ALA A 71 12.43 9.68 4.16
C ALA A 71 13.42 10.75 4.62
N ARG A 72 13.27 12.00 4.12
CA ARG A 72 14.11 13.13 4.51
C ARG A 72 13.84 13.66 5.92
N ASN A 73 12.58 13.69 6.36
CA ASN A 73 12.20 14.37 7.60
C ASN A 73 12.11 13.43 8.80
N LEU A 74 11.80 12.14 8.59
CA LEU A 74 11.55 11.19 9.66
C LEU A 74 12.64 10.12 9.80
N HIS A 75 13.57 10.02 8.84
CA HIS A 75 14.59 8.95 8.78
C HIS A 75 14.00 7.53 8.91
N LEU A 76 12.69 7.38 8.70
CA LEU A 76 11.96 6.12 8.82
C LEU A 76 11.83 5.51 7.43
N GLU A 77 12.82 4.71 7.05
CA GLU A 77 12.68 3.80 5.90
C GLU A 77 12.00 2.51 6.36
N LEU A 78 10.66 2.53 6.43
CA LEU A 78 9.92 1.28 6.55
C LEU A 78 10.17 0.46 5.29
N THR A 79 10.92 -0.64 5.42
CA THR A 79 11.20 -1.53 4.30
C THR A 79 9.89 -2.07 3.72
N MET A 80 9.87 -2.28 2.41
CA MET A 80 8.66 -2.72 1.71
C MET A 80 8.11 -4.04 2.28
N GLY A 81 9.00 -4.94 2.71
CA GLY A 81 8.62 -6.19 3.38
C GLY A 81 7.87 -5.97 4.69
N ILE A 82 8.29 -5.00 5.51
CA ILE A 82 7.61 -4.66 6.78
C ILE A 82 6.23 -4.07 6.49
N LYS A 83 6.12 -3.16 5.52
CA LYS A 83 4.83 -2.58 5.12
C LYS A 83 3.84 -3.65 4.67
N VAL A 84 4.30 -4.58 3.83
CA VAL A 84 3.47 -5.69 3.34
C VAL A 84 3.08 -6.61 4.50
N GLY A 85 4.01 -6.96 5.39
CA GLY A 85 3.73 -7.80 6.56
C GLY A 85 2.66 -7.22 7.48
N PHE A 86 2.80 -5.95 7.87
CA PHE A 86 1.79 -5.28 8.69
C PHE A 86 0.45 -5.12 7.97
N SER A 87 0.47 -4.79 6.67
CA SER A 87 -0.76 -4.67 5.88
C SER A 87 -1.51 -6.00 5.82
N SER A 88 -0.83 -7.11 5.59
CA SER A 88 -1.44 -8.45 5.56
C SER A 88 -2.06 -8.82 6.90
N LEU A 89 -1.39 -8.52 8.01
CA LEU A 89 -1.92 -8.76 9.35
C LEU A 89 -3.17 -7.92 9.63
N LEU A 90 -3.15 -6.64 9.25
CA LEU A 90 -4.31 -5.75 9.36
C LEU A 90 -5.48 -6.23 8.49
N LEU A 91 -5.22 -6.68 7.26
CA LEU A 91 -6.27 -7.26 6.41
C LEU A 91 -6.87 -8.53 7.02
N LEU A 92 -6.06 -9.38 7.66
CA LEU A 92 -6.55 -10.57 8.37
C LEU A 92 -7.44 -10.19 9.56
N ILE A 93 -7.04 -9.18 10.35
CA ILE A 93 -7.87 -8.66 11.45
C ILE A 93 -9.18 -8.10 10.89
N GLY A 94 -9.09 -7.24 9.88
CA GLY A 94 -10.26 -6.62 9.26
C GLY A 94 -11.22 -7.65 8.66
N TRP A 95 -10.71 -8.73 8.08
CA TRP A 95 -11.51 -9.85 7.60
C TRP A 95 -12.21 -10.59 8.75
N TYR A 96 -11.46 -10.97 9.79
CA TYR A 96 -11.99 -11.75 10.91
C TYR A 96 -13.13 -11.04 11.66
N PHE A 97 -13.06 -9.72 11.79
CA PHE A 97 -14.06 -8.91 12.48
C PHE A 97 -15.11 -8.29 11.54
N LEU A 98 -15.12 -8.63 10.25
CA LEU A 98 -16.08 -8.09 9.28
C LEU A 98 -17.47 -8.71 9.44
N GLU A 99 -17.54 -9.97 9.89
CA GLU A 99 -18.77 -10.75 10.06
C GLU A 99 -19.34 -10.68 11.49
N GLY A 100 -18.82 -9.78 12.33
CA GLY A 100 -19.24 -9.58 13.73
C GLY A 100 -20.43 -8.65 13.91
#